data_AF-A0A1S9AJH9-F1
#
_entry.id   AF-A0A1S9AJH9-F1
#
_cell.length_a   1.000
_cell.length_b   1.000
_cell.length_c   1.000
_cell.angle_alpha   90.00
_cell.angle_beta   90.00
_cell.angle_gamma   90.00
#
_symmetry.space_group_name_H-M   'P 1'
#
loop_
_entity.id
_entity.type
_entity.pdbx_description
1 polymer ?
#
loop_
_entity_poly.entity_id
_entity_poly.type
_entity_poly.pdbx_seq_one_letter_code
_entity_poly.pdbx_strand_id
1 'polypeptide(L)'
;MGQHSFLRRAALAGCIGMAALAAHAQDTEQATTPTRTTDAVVEPAAASKQAREIAQGDPARWYREDATRQARMRTLQKEIGAAFQEAQNACKKRPAAERSACMKEARATWQQDMAQARAQVDGEQ
;
A
#
# COMPACT_ATOMS: atom_id res chain seq x y z
N MET A 1 -31.01 -36.73 -22.79
CA MET A 1 -30.31 -37.74 -23.64
C MET A 1 -29.07 -37.06 -24.21
N GLY A 2 -27.81 -37.43 -24.04
CA GLY A 2 -27.05 -38.25 -23.08
C GLY A 2 -25.75 -37.45 -22.79
N GLN A 3 -25.15 -37.46 -21.59
CA GLN A 3 -24.28 -38.51 -21.05
C GLN A 3 -23.34 -39.14 -22.08
N HIS A 4 -22.03 -39.01 -21.84
CA HIS A 4 -20.92 -39.97 -22.03
C HIS A 4 -19.61 -39.17 -22.00
N SER A 5 -18.48 -39.59 -21.43
CA SER A 5 -18.12 -40.55 -20.39
C SER A 5 -16.61 -40.34 -20.20
N PHE A 6 -16.15 -40.41 -18.96
CA PHE A 6 -14.74 -40.47 -18.58
C PHE A 6 -14.00 -41.62 -19.25
N LEU A 7 -12.74 -41.43 -19.67
CA LEU A 7 -11.75 -42.51 -19.67
C LEU A 7 -10.33 -41.99 -19.42
N ARG A 8 -9.84 -42.32 -18.22
CA ARG A 8 -8.43 -42.35 -17.83
C ARG A 8 -7.73 -43.50 -18.56
N ARG A 9 -6.46 -43.32 -18.95
CA ARG A 9 -5.49 -44.41 -19.10
C ARG A 9 -4.16 -44.00 -18.48
N ALA A 10 -3.81 -44.73 -17.43
CA ALA A 10 -2.47 -44.83 -16.85
C ALA A 10 -1.90 -46.21 -17.21
N ALA A 11 -0.59 -46.28 -17.49
CA ALA A 11 0.27 -47.47 -17.37
C ALA A 11 1.74 -46.96 -17.48
N LEU A 12 2.51 -46.99 -16.39
CA LEU A 12 3.49 -48.04 -16.00
C LEU A 12 4.72 -48.09 -16.94
N ALA A 13 5.95 -48.37 -16.52
CA ALA A 13 6.70 -48.38 -15.26
C ALA A 13 8.12 -48.80 -15.70
N GLY A 14 9.17 -48.18 -15.17
CA GLY A 14 10.55 -48.60 -15.39
C GLY A 14 11.34 -48.42 -14.11
N CYS A 15 11.54 -49.51 -13.37
CA CYS A 15 12.38 -49.57 -12.17
C CYS A 15 13.75 -50.12 -12.54
N ILE A 16 14.83 -49.35 -12.35
CA ILE A 16 16.17 -49.86 -12.04
C ILE A 16 16.87 -48.86 -11.10
N GLY A 17 17.25 -49.34 -9.91
CA GLY A 17 18.48 -48.93 -9.22
C GLY A 17 18.41 -47.87 -8.12
N MET A 18 18.23 -48.31 -6.87
CA MET A 18 18.61 -47.55 -5.67
C MET A 18 20.14 -47.35 -5.62
N ALA A 19 20.59 -46.10 -5.51
CA ALA A 19 21.86 -45.74 -4.86
C ALA A 19 21.60 -44.51 -3.97
N ALA A 20 21.99 -44.63 -2.72
CA ALA A 20 21.63 -43.76 -1.62
C ALA A 20 22.45 -42.46 -1.56
N LEU A 21 21.79 -41.41 -1.03
CA LEU A 21 22.34 -40.25 -0.31
C LEU A 21 23.52 -39.48 -0.94
N ALA A 22 23.20 -38.38 -1.61
CA ALA A 22 23.59 -37.04 -1.16
C ALA A 22 22.79 -36.00 -1.96
N ALA A 23 21.79 -35.40 -1.31
CA ALA A 23 21.17 -34.19 -1.81
C ALA A 23 22.22 -33.07 -1.78
N HIS A 24 22.73 -32.69 -2.95
CA HIS A 24 23.31 -31.37 -3.13
C HIS A 24 22.27 -30.54 -3.87
N ALA A 25 21.18 -30.23 -3.15
CA ALA A 25 20.42 -29.03 -3.44
C ALA A 25 21.41 -27.88 -3.28
N GLN A 26 21.89 -27.34 -4.40
CA GLN A 26 22.65 -26.11 -4.40
C GLN A 26 21.65 -24.98 -4.13
N ASP A 27 21.30 -24.84 -2.85
CA ASP A 27 20.80 -23.59 -2.32
C ASP A 27 21.91 -22.57 -2.58
N THR A 28 21.75 -21.83 -3.66
CA THR A 28 22.52 -20.62 -3.88
C THR A 28 21.99 -19.62 -2.86
N GLU A 29 22.57 -19.66 -1.66
CA GLU A 29 22.54 -18.61 -0.65
C GLU A 29 23.15 -17.33 -1.27
N GLN A 30 22.39 -16.68 -2.14
CA GLN A 30 22.52 -15.25 -2.31
C GLN A 30 22.09 -14.65 -0.98
N ALA A 31 23.05 -14.06 -0.28
CA ALA A 31 22.93 -13.34 0.98
C ALA A 31 21.79 -12.32 0.90
N THR A 32 20.57 -12.82 1.10
CA THR A 32 19.39 -12.03 1.38
C THR A 32 19.54 -11.70 2.85
N THR A 33 20.19 -10.58 3.13
CA THR A 33 19.99 -9.93 4.42
C THR A 33 18.48 -9.83 4.59
N PRO A 34 17.91 -10.40 5.66
CA PRO A 34 16.50 -10.22 5.91
C PRO A 34 16.33 -8.71 6.10
N THR A 35 15.55 -8.05 5.25
CA THR A 35 14.95 -6.79 5.67
C THR A 35 13.92 -7.17 6.72
N ARG A 36 14.42 -7.41 7.94
CA ARG A 36 13.64 -7.46 9.16
C ARG A 36 13.07 -6.06 9.27
N THR A 37 11.75 -5.91 9.11
CA THR A 37 11.09 -4.69 9.57
C THR A 37 11.56 -4.44 11.00
N THR A 38 12.18 -3.29 11.24
CA THR A 38 12.72 -2.90 12.55
C THR A 38 11.64 -2.32 13.45
N ASP A 39 10.36 -2.61 13.21
CA ASP A 39 9.28 -2.23 14.13
C ASP A 39 9.52 -2.76 15.57
N ALA A 40 10.39 -3.77 15.71
CA ALA A 40 10.80 -4.35 16.99
C ALA A 40 11.93 -3.59 17.72
N VAL A 41 12.59 -2.60 17.10
CA VAL A 41 13.72 -1.88 17.71
C VAL A 41 13.47 -0.38 17.68
N VAL A 42 12.73 0.10 18.67
CA VAL A 42 12.58 1.54 18.95
C VAL A 42 13.75 1.97 19.83
N GLU A 43 14.49 3.02 19.42
CA GLU A 43 15.56 3.62 20.23
C GLU A 43 15.08 3.94 21.65
N PRO A 44 15.85 3.64 22.73
CA PRO A 44 15.38 3.78 24.11
C PRO A 44 14.83 5.17 24.47
N ALA A 45 15.42 6.23 23.89
CA ALA A 45 14.93 7.59 24.07
C ALA A 45 13.56 7.82 23.42
N ALA A 46 13.32 7.26 22.23
CA ALA A 46 12.04 7.32 21.54
C ALA A 46 10.97 6.50 22.29
N ALA A 47 11.32 5.31 22.78
CA ALA A 47 10.42 4.48 23.59
C ALA A 47 10.02 5.20 24.89
N SER A 48 10.98 5.81 25.58
CA SER A 48 10.72 6.61 26.78
C SER A 48 9.82 7.82 26.49
N LYS A 49 9.96 8.44 25.31
CA LYS A 49 9.09 9.54 24.87
C LYS A 49 7.67 9.05 24.59
N GLN A 50 7.52 7.98 23.83
CA GLN A 50 6.23 7.38 23.51
C GLN A 50 5.47 6.97 24.79
N ALA A 51 6.15 6.34 25.76
CA ALA A 51 5.53 5.97 27.04
C ALA A 51 4.95 7.18 27.80
N ARG A 52 5.65 8.32 27.78
CA ARG A 52 5.14 9.56 28.39
C ARG A 52 3.94 10.12 27.62
N GLU A 53 3.97 10.09 26.29
CA GLU A 53 2.85 10.56 25.46
C GLU A 53 1.61 9.68 25.64
N ILE A 54 1.78 8.35 25.68
CA ILE A 54 0.69 7.41 25.97
C ILE A 54 0.11 7.65 27.38
N ALA A 55 0.97 7.87 28.38
CA ALA A 55 0.51 8.17 29.74
C ALA A 55 -0.24 9.51 29.84
N GLN A 56 0.03 10.46 28.94
CA GLN A 56 -0.71 11.73 28.84
C GLN A 56 -2.08 11.56 28.16
N GLY A 57 -2.29 10.45 27.46
CA GLY A 57 -3.50 10.15 26.70
C GLY A 57 -3.58 10.93 25.38
N ASP A 58 -4.64 10.67 24.64
CA ASP A 58 -4.84 11.30 23.33
C ASP A 58 -5.16 12.80 23.48
N PRO A 59 -4.59 13.66 22.61
CA PRO A 59 -4.97 15.06 22.58
C PRO A 59 -6.47 15.23 22.36
N ALA A 60 -7.13 16.05 23.18
CA ALA A 60 -8.57 16.32 23.02
C ALA A 60 -8.97 16.83 21.62
N ARG A 61 -8.03 17.40 20.86
CA ARG A 61 -8.25 17.81 19.46
C ARG A 61 -8.55 16.62 18.54
N TRP A 62 -8.02 15.42 18.80
CA TRP A 62 -8.23 14.24 17.94
C TRP A 62 -9.70 13.86 17.83
N TYR A 63 -10.48 14.11 18.88
CA TYR A 63 -11.91 13.80 18.93
C TYR A 63 -12.79 14.99 18.50
N ARG A 64 -12.20 16.10 18.07
CA ARG A 64 -12.97 17.26 17.58
C ARG A 64 -13.10 17.20 16.08
N GLU A 65 -14.30 16.89 15.64
CA GLU A 65 -14.69 16.95 14.23
C GLU A 65 -14.61 18.38 13.69
N ASP A 66 -14.35 18.48 12.39
CA ASP A 66 -14.48 19.74 11.67
C ASP A 66 -15.96 20.04 11.44
N ALA A 67 -16.63 20.57 12.46
CA ALA A 67 -18.10 20.72 12.45
C ALA A 67 -18.63 21.81 11.51
N THR A 68 -17.79 22.75 11.07
CA THR A 68 -18.22 23.85 10.18
C THR A 68 -17.86 23.56 8.74
N ARG A 69 -18.70 24.02 7.79
CA ARG A 69 -18.42 23.95 6.35
C ARG A 69 -17.01 24.42 5.99
N GLN A 70 -16.58 25.53 6.59
CA GLN A 70 -15.23 26.09 6.38
C GLN A 70 -14.14 25.17 6.92
N ALA A 71 -14.34 24.56 8.09
CA ALA A 71 -13.39 23.62 8.67
C ALA A 71 -13.26 22.36 7.80
N ARG A 72 -14.39 21.77 7.38
CA ARG A 72 -14.43 20.60 6.48
C ARG A 72 -13.71 20.90 5.16
N MET A 73 -14.05 22.02 4.52
CA MET A 73 -13.43 22.44 3.27
C MET A 73 -11.92 22.62 3.40
N ARG A 74 -11.45 23.22 4.51
CA ARG A 74 -10.01 23.37 4.78
C ARG A 74 -9.31 22.03 4.95
N THR A 75 -9.97 21.05 5.55
CA THR A 75 -9.41 19.69 5.71
C THR A 75 -9.34 18.98 4.35
N LEU A 76 -10.41 18.99 3.56
CA LEU A 76 -10.41 18.43 2.21
C LEU A 76 -9.34 19.07 1.32
N GLN A 77 -9.13 20.38 1.39
CA GLN A 77 -8.07 21.06 0.65
C GLN A 77 -6.66 20.53 0.98
N LYS A 78 -6.41 20.21 2.25
CA LYS A 78 -5.12 19.64 2.68
C LYS A 78 -4.95 18.22 2.16
N GLU A 79 -5.99 17.41 2.29
CA GLU A 79 -5.98 16.01 1.87
C GLU A 79 -5.81 15.88 0.35
N ILE A 80 -6.60 16.63 -0.42
CA ILE A 80 -6.51 16.69 -1.89
C ILE A 80 -5.16 17.25 -2.34
N GLY A 81 -4.65 18.27 -1.64
CA GLY A 81 -3.32 18.81 -1.90
C GLY A 81 -2.20 17.79 -1.67
N ALA A 82 -2.28 17.01 -0.59
CA ALA A 82 -1.35 15.94 -0.29
C ALA A 82 -1.41 14.82 -1.35
N ALA A 83 -2.62 14.38 -1.72
CA ALA A 83 -2.83 13.39 -2.77
C ALA A 83 -2.26 13.85 -4.12
N PHE A 84 -2.48 15.12 -4.48
CA PHE A 84 -1.90 15.69 -5.71
C PHE A 84 -0.37 15.75 -5.65
N GLN A 85 0.22 16.09 -4.51
CA GLN A 85 1.66 16.09 -4.34
C GLN A 85 2.25 14.68 -4.47
N GLU A 86 1.58 13.67 -3.91
CA GLU A 86 1.96 12.26 -4.06
C GLU A 86 1.87 11.82 -5.52
N ALA A 87 0.78 12.14 -6.22
CA ALA A 87 0.60 11.85 -7.64
C ALA A 87 1.71 12.48 -8.49
N GLN A 88 2.05 13.75 -8.24
CA GLN A 88 3.17 14.41 -8.93
C GLN A 88 4.50 13.70 -8.66
N ASN A 89 4.75 13.27 -7.42
CA ASN A 89 5.97 12.54 -7.07
C ASN A 89 6.03 11.18 -7.75
N ALA A 90 4.89 10.49 -7.91
CA ALA A 90 4.80 9.27 -8.71
C ALA A 90 5.06 9.55 -10.20
N CYS A 91 4.48 10.60 -10.77
CA CYS A 91 4.70 10.99 -12.17
C CYS A 91 6.17 11.28 -12.48
N LYS A 92 6.92 11.90 -11.55
CA LYS A 92 8.35 12.15 -11.72
C LYS A 92 9.18 10.87 -11.91
N LYS A 93 8.72 9.75 -11.33
CA LYS A 93 9.36 8.43 -11.44
C LYS A 93 9.04 7.71 -12.75
N ARG A 94 8.07 8.19 -13.55
CA ARG A 94 7.68 7.60 -14.83
C ARG A 94 8.72 7.88 -15.94
N PRO A 95 8.77 7.04 -16.99
CA PRO A 95 9.54 7.32 -18.20
C PRO A 95 9.26 8.72 -18.75
N ALA A 96 10.27 9.36 -19.35
CA ALA A 96 10.14 10.74 -19.83
C ALA A 96 8.98 10.93 -20.83
N ALA A 97 8.75 9.94 -21.69
CA ALA A 97 7.67 9.94 -22.68
C ALA A 97 6.26 9.96 -22.04
N GLU A 98 6.10 9.38 -20.84
CA GLU A 98 4.81 9.28 -20.14
C GLU A 98 4.59 10.41 -19.13
N ARG A 99 5.68 11.05 -18.67
CA ARG A 99 5.66 12.00 -17.55
C ARG A 99 4.71 13.18 -17.77
N SER A 100 4.67 13.73 -18.99
CA SER A 100 3.80 14.86 -19.32
C SER A 100 2.31 14.48 -19.23
N ALA A 101 1.94 13.34 -19.81
CA ALA A 101 0.58 12.82 -19.73
C ALA A 101 0.17 12.56 -18.28
N CYS A 102 1.02 11.90 -17.50
CA CYS A 102 0.79 11.66 -16.08
C CYS A 102 0.57 12.96 -15.29
N MET A 103 1.39 13.99 -15.51
CA MET A 103 1.22 15.28 -14.83
C MET A 103 -0.09 15.98 -15.19
N LYS A 104 -0.53 15.83 -16.45
CA LYS A 104 -1.82 16.36 -16.90
C LYS A 104 -2.98 15.64 -16.21
N GLU A 105 -2.93 14.31 -16.13
CA GLU A 105 -3.92 13.50 -15.42
C GLU A 105 -3.97 13.86 -13.94
N ALA A 106 -2.83 13.92 -13.24
CA ALA A 106 -2.77 14.32 -11.84
C ALA A 106 -3.41 15.70 -11.58
N ARG A 107 -3.18 16.66 -12.48
CA ARG A 107 -3.82 17.99 -12.39
C ARG A 107 -5.33 17.92 -12.66
N ALA A 108 -5.77 17.11 -13.63
CA ALA A 108 -7.19 16.94 -13.92
C ALA A 108 -7.92 16.31 -12.72
N THR A 109 -7.35 15.28 -12.09
CA THR A 109 -7.86 14.68 -10.86
C THR A 109 -7.94 15.70 -9.74
N TRP A 110 -6.87 16.46 -9.48
CA TRP A 110 -6.91 17.52 -8.47
C TRP A 110 -8.04 18.54 -8.70
N GLN A 111 -8.28 18.97 -9.94
CA GLN A 111 -9.37 19.89 -10.26
C GLN A 111 -10.75 19.26 -9.98
N GLN A 112 -10.93 18.00 -10.37
CA GLN A 112 -12.15 17.25 -10.12
C GLN A 112 -12.40 17.05 -8.62
N ASP A 113 -11.37 16.71 -7.85
CA ASP A 113 -11.47 16.51 -6.41
C ASP A 113 -11.83 17.82 -5.69
N MET A 114 -11.23 18.93 -6.10
CA MET A 114 -11.56 20.25 -5.55
C MET A 114 -13.00 20.68 -5.87
N ALA A 115 -13.54 20.31 -7.03
CA ALA A 115 -14.92 20.56 -7.39
C ALA A 115 -15.88 19.68 -6.57
N GLN A 116 -15.55 18.39 -6.42
CA GLN A 116 -16.31 17.45 -5.59
C GLN A 116 -16.30 17.85 -4.12
N ALA A 117 -15.16 18.29 -3.59
CA ALA A 117 -15.05 18.76 -2.21
C ALA A 117 -15.97 19.95 -1.92
N ARG A 118 -16.12 20.87 -2.86
CA ARG A 118 -17.10 21.98 -2.74
C ARG A 118 -18.53 21.44 -2.67
N ALA A 119 -18.88 20.54 -3.58
CA ALA A 119 -20.20 19.92 -3.60
C ALA A 119 -20.49 19.12 -2.32
N GLN A 120 -19.49 18.40 -1.77
CA GLN A 120 -19.62 17.64 -0.54
C GLN A 120 -19.97 18.55 0.64
N VAL A 121 -19.18 19.62 0.86
CA VAL A 121 -19.41 20.52 2.00
C VAL A 121 -20.69 21.36 1.85
N ASP A 122 -21.24 21.45 0.63
CA ASP A 122 -22.54 22.08 0.35
C ASP A 122 -23.72 21.12 0.61
N GLY A 123 -23.56 19.82 0.38
CA GLY A 123 -24.60 18.80 0.57
C GLY A 123 -24.71 18.25 2.01
N GLU A 124 -23.72 18.49 2.86
CA GLU A 124 -23.70 18.10 4.29
C GLU A 124 -24.37 19.16 5.21
N GLN A 125 -25.30 19.96 4.68
CA GLN A 125 -26.02 21.02 5.41
C GLN A 125 -27.38 20.54 5.93
#